data_AF-A0A348N0B8-F1
#
_entry.id   AF-A0A348N0B8-F1
#
_cell.length_a   1.000
_cell.length_b   1.000
_cell.length_c   1.000
_cell.angle_alpha   90.00
_cell.angle_beta   90.00
_cell.angle_gamma   90.00
#
_symmetry.space_group_name_H-M   'P 1'
#
loop_
_entity.id
_entity.type
_entity.pdbx_description
1 polymer ?
#
loop_
_entity_poly.entity_id
_entity_poly.type
_entity_poly.pdbx_seq_one_letter_code
_entity_poly.pdbx_strand_id
1 'polypeptide(L)' 'MNEDFPRIKRLPPYVFNIVNDLRTEARARGEDIIDFGMGNPDKPAPPHIIDKLIEVA' A
#
# COMPACT_ATOMS: atom_id res chain seq x y z
N MET A 1 -19.37 14.24 -24.26
CA MET A 1 -18.89 14.46 -22.88
C MET A 1 -17.39 14.59 -22.94
N ASN A 2 -16.81 15.69 -22.47
CA ASN A 2 -15.36 15.81 -22.39
C ASN A 2 -14.90 14.90 -21.23
N GLU A 3 -14.26 13.77 -21.56
CA GLU A 3 -13.73 12.78 -20.60
C GLU A 3 -12.41 13.23 -19.94
N ASP A 4 -12.15 14.53 -19.94
CA ASP A 4 -10.91 15.07 -19.41
C ASP A 4 -11.08 15.43 -17.93
N PHE A 5 -10.27 14.82 -17.07
CA PHE A 5 -10.24 15.05 -15.61
C PHE A 5 -8.99 15.85 -15.22
N PRO A 6 -9.02 17.19 -15.24
CA PRO A 6 -7.82 18.01 -15.09
C PRO A 6 -7.16 17.86 -13.71
N ARG A 7 -7.92 17.46 -12.69
CA ARG A 7 -7.41 17.20 -11.33
C ARG A 7 -6.54 15.96 -11.27
N ILE A 8 -6.91 14.89 -11.99
CA ILE A 8 -6.14 13.64 -12.03
C ILE A 8 -4.81 13.88 -12.73
N LYS A 9 -4.81 14.64 -13.84
CA LYS A 9 -3.59 15.00 -14.59
C LYS A 9 -2.56 15.82 -13.79
N ARG A 10 -2.96 16.41 -12.66
CA ARG A 10 -2.09 17.21 -11.78
C ARG A 10 -1.52 16.42 -10.60
N LEU A 11 -1.95 15.18 -10.40
CA LEU A 11 -1.42 14.36 -9.33
C LEU A 11 0.05 14.02 -9.64
N PRO A 12 0.99 14.28 -8.71
CA PRO A 12 2.36 13.87 -8.89
C PRO A 12 2.46 12.34 -8.92
N PRO A 13 3.51 11.78 -9.55
CA PRO A 13 3.81 10.36 -9.42
C PRO A 13 3.93 9.96 -7.95
N TYR A 14 3.37 8.80 -7.60
CA TYR A 14 3.48 8.27 -6.25
C TYR A 14 4.91 7.73 -6.04
N VAL A 15 5.73 8.52 -5.34
CA VAL A 15 7.16 8.28 -5.14
C VAL A 15 7.46 6.89 -4.58
N PHE A 16 6.60 6.37 -3.70
CA PHE A 16 6.79 5.06 -3.09
C PHE A 16 6.62 3.89 -4.04
N ASN A 17 5.99 4.05 -5.22
CA ASN A 17 5.91 2.96 -6.19
C ASN A 17 7.30 2.50 -6.65
N ILE A 18 8.18 3.45 -6.97
CA ILE A 18 9.54 3.14 -7.43
C ILE A 18 10.31 2.37 -6.35
N VAL A 19 10.19 2.79 -5.09
CA VAL A 19 10.85 2.12 -3.96
C VAL A 19 10.25 0.73 -3.72
N ASN A 20 8.94 0.58 -3.84
CA ASN A 20 8.26 -0.71 -3.72
C ASN A 20 8.66 -1.70 -4.82
N ASP A 21 8.84 -1.23 -6.06
CA ASP A 21 9.28 -2.06 -7.19
C ASP A 21 10.71 -2.55 -6.96
N LEU A 22 11.63 -1.64 -6.62
CA LEU A 22 13.02 -1.99 -6.28
C LEU A 22 13.11 -2.96 -5.10
N ARG A 23 12.29 -2.75 -4.06
CA ARG A 23 12.18 -3.68 -2.91
C ARG A 23 11.74 -5.06 -3.35
N THR A 24 10.77 -5.14 -4.24
CA THR A 24 10.21 -6.41 -4.74
C THR A 24 11.24 -7.17 -5.57
N GLU A 25 11.95 -6.48 -6.45
CA GLU A 25 13.05 -7.05 -7.24
C GLU A 25 14.20 -7.56 -6.35
N ALA A 26 14.59 -6.79 -5.32
CA ALA A 26 15.63 -7.19 -4.37
C ALA A 26 15.23 -8.45 -3.58
N ARG A 27 13.99 -8.53 -3.09
CA ARG A 27 13.46 -9.74 -2.46
C ARG A 27 13.47 -10.94 -3.41
N ALA A 28 13.12 -10.74 -4.69
CA ALA A 28 13.16 -11.81 -5.68
C ALA A 28 14.58 -12.33 -5.96
N ARG A 29 15.61 -11.50 -5.74
CA ARG A 29 17.03 -11.91 -5.77
C ARG A 29 17.50 -12.63 -4.50
N GLY A 30 16.64 -12.78 -3.49
CA GLY A 30 16.97 -13.41 -2.22
C GLY A 30 17.65 -12.49 -1.21
N GLU A 31 17.59 -11.17 -1.42
CA GLU A 31 18.11 -10.19 -0.45
C GLU A 31 17.18 -10.08 0.77
N ASP A 32 17.77 -9.98 1.97
CA ASP A 32 17.03 -9.75 3.21
C ASP A 32 16.72 -8.26 3.38
N ILE A 33 15.49 -7.88 3.03
CA ILE A 33 15.06 -6.47 3.00
C ILE A 33 14.22 -6.12 4.24
N ILE A 34 14.80 -5.29 5.10
CA ILE A 34 14.11 -4.64 6.22
C ILE A 34 13.44 -3.36 5.70
N ASP A 35 12.12 -3.29 5.81
CA ASP A 35 11.32 -2.21 5.26
C ASP A 35 10.84 -1.23 6.33
N PHE A 36 11.44 -0.04 6.35
CA PHE A 36 11.02 1.10 7.17
C PHE A 36 10.36 2.21 6.33
N GLY A 37 9.98 1.91 5.09
CA GLY A 37 9.51 2.91 4.12
C GLY A 37 8.06 3.34 4.32
N MET A 38 7.23 2.51 4.95
CA MET A 38 5.81 2.81 5.20
C MET A 38 5.42 2.53 6.65
N GLY A 39 4.61 3.42 7.23
CA GLY A 39 4.05 3.27 8.58
C GLY A 39 2.88 2.28 8.67
N ASN A 40 2.94 1.19 7.90
CA ASN A 40 1.90 0.17 7.90
C ASN A 40 1.99 -0.66 9.19
N PRO A 41 0.88 -0.84 9.92
CA PRO A 41 0.87 -1.73 11.07
C PRO A 41 1.25 -3.16 10.67
N ASP A 42 2.05 -3.81 11.51
CA ASP A 42 2.44 -5.22 11.40
C ASP A 42 1.44 -6.16 12.08
N LYS A 43 0.68 -5.63 13.03
CA LYS A 43 -0.30 -6.38 13.83
C LYS A 43 -1.69 -6.37 13.18
N PRO A 44 -2.47 -7.46 13.35
CA PRO A 44 -3.86 -7.49 12.91
C PRO A 44 -4.70 -6.45 13.66
N ALA A 45 -5.87 -6.14 13.08
CA ALA A 45 -6.89 -5.38 13.79
C ALA A 45 -7.30 -6.12 15.09
N PRO A 46 -7.70 -5.39 16.15
CA PRO A 46 -8.15 -6.00 17.40
C PRO A 46 -9.32 -6.99 17.18
N PRO A 47 -9.37 -8.13 17.90
CA PRO A 47 -10.37 -9.18 17.66
C PRO A 47 -11.81 -8.68 17.66
N HIS A 48 -12.19 -7.84 18.63
CA HIS A 48 -13.55 -7.31 18.75
C HIS A 48 -14.00 -6.47 17.53
N ILE A 49 -13.08 -5.88 16.77
CA ILE A 49 -13.40 -5.16 15.52
C ILE A 49 -13.70 -6.16 14.39
N ILE A 50 -12.89 -7.22 14.29
CA ILE A 50 -13.08 -8.29 13.31
C ILE A 50 -14.39 -9.03 13.60
N ASP A 51 -14.65 -9.35 14.87
CA ASP A 51 -15.87 -10.03 15.30
C ASP A 51 -17.11 -9.21 14.94
N LYS A 52 -17.07 -7.89 15.16
CA LYS A 52 -18.19 -7.01 14.80
C LYS A 52 -18.41 -6.93 13.30
N LEU A 53 -17.34 -6.94 12.49
CA LEU A 53 -17.45 -6.96 11.03
C LEU A 53 -18.14 -8.25 10.54
N ILE A 54 -17.78 -9.40 11.13
CA ILE A 54 -18.38 -10.70 10.79
C ILE A 54 -19.86 -10.75 11.19
N GLU A 55 -20.21 -10.19 12.35
CA GLU A 55 -21.61 -10.16 12.84
C GLU A 55 -22.56 -9.43 11.89
N VAL A 56 -22.08 -8.38 11.19
CA VAL A 56 -22.91 -7.51 10.34
C VAL A 56 -22.82 -7.81 8.84
N ALA A 57 -21.96 -8.76 8.45
CA ALA A 57 -21.77 -9.18 7.05
C ALA A 57 -22.90 -10.12 6.58
#